data_AF-A0A2N2SJE6-F1
#
_entry.id   AF-A0A2N2SJE6-F1
#
_cell.length_a   1.000
_cell.length_b   1.000
_cell.length_c   1.000
_cell.angle_alpha   90.00
_cell.angle_beta   90.00
_cell.angle_gamma   90.00
#
_symmetry.space_group_name_H-M   'P 1'
#
loop_
_entity.id
_entity.type
_entity.pdbx_description
1 polymer ?
#
loop_
_entity_poly.entity_id
_entity_poly.type
_entity_poly.pdbx_seq_one_letter_code
_entity_poly.pdbx_strand_id
1 'polypeptide(L)' 'MIRKLLRKVFTRAATPLSTEPALIAVDQHGVRSEQLSPAAPKTCAVLQENGYKAYVVGGAVRDLLIGHPPKDYDVATSAT' A
#
# COMPACT_ATOMS: atom_id res chain seq x y z
N MET A 1 47.89 6.44 2.05
CA MET A 1 47.01 6.59 0.86
C MET A 1 45.95 5.48 0.71
N ILE A 2 46.14 4.30 1.32
CA ILE A 2 45.20 3.15 1.23
C ILE A 2 43.82 3.36 1.89
N ARG A 3 43.73 4.17 2.96
CA ARG A 3 42.45 4.41 3.67
C ARG A 3 41.38 5.13 2.82
N LYS A 4 41.80 6.00 1.90
CA LYS A 4 40.89 6.68 0.95
C LYS A 4 40.35 5.72 -0.11
N LEU A 5 41.14 4.71 -0.49
CA LEU A 5 40.75 3.72 -1.48
C LEU A 5 39.71 2.75 -0.92
N LEU A 6 39.89 2.29 0.32
CA LEU A 6 38.92 1.43 1.01
C LEU A 6 37.56 2.12 1.22
N ARG A 7 37.55 3.42 1.57
CA ARG A 7 36.29 4.16 1.75
C ARG A 7 35.44 4.28 0.48
N LYS A 8 36.08 4.29 -0.70
CA LYS A 8 35.41 4.43 -2.00
C LYS A 8 34.75 3.12 -2.47
N VAL A 9 35.24 1.97 -1.98
CA VAL A 9 34.71 0.64 -2.30
C VAL A 9 33.62 0.22 -1.31
N PHE A 10 33.68 0.69 -0.06
CA PHE A 10 32.68 0.38 0.98
C PHE A 10 31.56 1.42 1.14
N THR A 11 31.55 2.50 0.36
CA THR A 11 30.36 3.35 0.25
C THR A 11 29.31 2.63 -0.60
N ARG A 12 28.48 1.81 0.06
CA ARG A 12 27.21 1.33 -0.50
C ARG A 12 26.44 2.56 -0.96
N ALA A 13 26.31 2.76 -2.27
CA ALA A 13 25.44 3.80 -2.80
C ALA A 13 24.07 3.60 -2.17
N ALA A 14 23.56 4.63 -1.49
CA ALA A 14 22.23 4.58 -0.92
C ALA A 14 21.26 4.30 -2.07
N THR A 15 20.47 3.24 -1.97
CA THR A 15 19.38 3.02 -2.92
C THR A 15 18.51 4.27 -2.87
N PRO A 16 18.25 4.95 -4.00
CA PRO A 16 17.38 6.12 -3.98
C PRO A 16 16.05 5.70 -3.35
N LEU A 17 15.63 6.43 -2.32
CA LEU A 17 14.34 6.21 -1.69
C LEU A 17 13.27 6.47 -2.75
N SER A 18 12.55 5.42 -3.13
CA SER A 18 11.38 5.56 -3.97
C SER A 18 10.33 6.35 -3.21
N THR A 19 9.79 7.39 -3.83
CA THR A 19 8.63 8.13 -3.31
C THR A 19 7.32 7.43 -3.63
N GLU A 20 7.34 6.43 -4.52
CA GLU A 20 6.17 5.63 -4.84
C GLU A 20 5.86 4.64 -3.71
N PRO A 21 4.58 4.47 -3.35
CA PRO A 21 4.16 3.45 -2.41
C PRO A 21 4.62 2.06 -2.86
N ALA A 22 5.02 1.22 -1.91
CA ALA A 22 5.32 -0.17 -2.19
C ALA A 22 4.04 -0.89 -2.66
N LEU A 23 4.12 -1.58 -3.80
CA LEU A 23 3.07 -2.48 -4.28
C LEU A 23 3.35 -3.90 -3.75
N ILE A 24 2.54 -4.34 -2.80
CA ILE A 24 2.63 -5.68 -2.21
C ILE A 24 1.62 -6.55 -2.94
N ALA A 25 2.07 -7.70 -3.46
CA ALA A 25 1.22 -8.60 -4.22
C ALA A 25 0.27 -9.39 -3.31
N VAL A 26 -0.88 -9.82 -3.85
CA VAL A 26 -1.95 -10.45 -3.06
C VAL A 26 -1.54 -11.80 -2.46
N ASP A 27 -0.60 -12.49 -3.09
CA ASP A 27 0.05 -13.69 -2.56
C ASP A 27 0.92 -13.41 -1.32
N GLN A 28 1.44 -12.20 -1.18
CA GLN A 28 2.25 -11.78 -0.02
C GLN A 28 1.39 -11.29 1.14
N HIS A 29 0.34 -10.50 0.88
CA HIS A 29 -0.47 -9.92 1.96
C HIS A 29 -1.75 -10.70 2.29
N GLY A 30 -2.21 -11.61 1.42
CA GLY A 30 -3.36 -12.49 1.68
C GLY A 30 -4.75 -11.84 1.67
N VAL A 31 -4.86 -10.52 1.85
CA VAL A 31 -6.14 -9.78 1.79
C VAL A 31 -6.82 -9.94 0.42
N ARG A 32 -8.04 -10.48 0.41
CA ARG A 32 -8.86 -10.66 -0.81
C ARG A 32 -10.07 -9.73 -0.81
N SER A 33 -10.54 -9.36 -2.00
CA SER A 33 -11.73 -8.52 -2.20
C SER A 33 -12.99 -9.10 -1.57
N GLU A 34 -13.12 -10.43 -1.53
CA GLU A 34 -14.31 -11.11 -1.01
C GLU A 34 -14.45 -10.99 0.51
N GLN A 35 -13.38 -10.59 1.20
CA GLN A 35 -13.39 -10.32 2.64
C GLN A 35 -13.89 -8.91 2.97
N LEU A 36 -14.08 -8.07 1.96
CA LEU A 36 -14.61 -6.71 2.11
C LEU A 36 -16.14 -6.73 2.06
N SER A 37 -16.77 -5.78 2.74
CA SER A 37 -18.17 -5.45 2.47
C SER A 37 -18.31 -5.05 0.99
N PRO A 38 -19.32 -5.55 0.24
CA PRO A 38 -19.49 -5.24 -1.18
C PRO A 38 -19.58 -3.73 -1.51
N ALA A 39 -19.99 -2.92 -0.53
CA ALA A 39 -20.04 -1.47 -0.67
C ALA A 39 -18.65 -0.83 -0.85
N ALA A 40 -17.62 -1.35 -0.17
CA ALA A 40 -16.27 -0.76 -0.21
C ALA A 40 -15.60 -0.85 -1.60
N PRO A 41 -15.49 -2.03 -2.25
CA PRO A 41 -14.94 -2.11 -3.60
C PRO A 41 -15.83 -1.40 -4.62
N LYS A 42 -17.15 -1.39 -4.43
CA LYS A 42 -18.07 -0.63 -5.31
C LYS A 42 -17.81 0.88 -5.24
N THR A 43 -17.67 1.44 -4.05
CA THR A 43 -17.36 2.88 -3.87
C THR A 43 -16.01 3.23 -4.50
N CYS A 44 -14.98 2.40 -4.26
CA CYS A 44 -13.68 2.57 -4.89
C CYS A 44 -13.78 2.51 -6.43
N ALA A 45 -14.51 1.55 -6.98
CA ALA A 45 -14.70 1.41 -8.43
C ALA A 45 -15.34 2.65 -9.04
N VAL A 46 -16.44 3.16 -8.46
CA VAL A 46 -17.12 4.37 -8.98
C VAL A 46 -16.18 5.58 -8.97
N LEU A 47 -15.41 5.79 -7.89
CA LEU A 47 -14.46 6.89 -7.81
C LEU A 47 -13.33 6.73 -8.85
N GLN A 48 -12.82 5.52 -9.02
CA GLN A 48 -11.77 5.21 -9.99
C GLN A 48 -12.23 5.35 -11.44
N GLU A 49 -13.46 4.93 -11.75
CA GLU A 49 -14.10 5.15 -13.05
C GLU A 49 -14.25 6.64 -13.39
N ASN A 50 -14.38 7.51 -12.38
CA ASN A 50 -14.41 8.96 -12.54
C ASN A 50 -13.00 9.61 -12.52
N GLY A 51 -11.93 8.81 -12.58
CA GLY A 51 -10.56 9.31 -12.69
C GLY A 51 -9.90 9.68 -11.35
N TYR A 52 -10.51 9.34 -10.21
CA TYR A 52 -9.94 9.60 -8.89
C TYR A 52 -9.20 8.36 -8.35
N LYS A 53 -8.17 8.59 -7.54
CA LYS A 53 -7.58 7.51 -6.74
C LYS A 53 -8.54 7.20 -5.59
N ALA A 54 -8.85 5.93 -5.34
CA ALA A 54 -9.67 5.53 -4.20
C ALA A 54 -9.21 4.18 -3.66
N TYR A 55 -9.08 4.07 -2.34
CA TYR A 55 -8.56 2.88 -1.67
C TYR A 55 -9.32 2.61 -0.37
N VAL A 56 -9.53 1.33 -0.06
CA VAL A 56 -9.92 0.92 1.30
C VAL A 56 -8.70 1.11 2.21
N VAL A 57 -8.89 1.75 3.37
CA VAL A 57 -7.78 2.13 4.26
C VAL A 57 -8.09 1.81 5.73
N GLY A 58 -7.13 2.11 6.60
CA GLY A 58 -7.37 2.21 8.04
C GLY A 58 -7.63 0.85 8.71
N GLY A 59 -8.63 0.85 9.60
CA GLY A 59 -8.94 -0.29 10.47
C GLY A 59 -9.26 -1.56 9.70
N ALA A 60 -10.02 -1.47 8.61
CA ALA A 60 -10.37 -2.62 7.79
C ALA A 60 -9.15 -3.34 7.23
N VAL A 61 -8.18 -2.60 6.68
CA VAL A 61 -6.96 -3.19 6.13
C VAL A 61 -6.14 -3.87 7.22
N ARG A 62 -5.97 -3.21 8.38
CA ARG A 62 -5.26 -3.79 9.53
C ARG A 62 -5.92 -5.10 9.98
N ASP A 63 -7.23 -5.07 10.15
CA ASP A 63 -7.98 -6.20 10.69
C ASP A 63 -7.90 -7.40 9.74
N LEU A 64 -8.04 -7.18 8.42
CA LEU A 64 -7.88 -8.23 7.41
C LEU A 64 -6.47 -8.84 7.40
N LEU A 65 -5.43 -8.04 7.57
CA LEU A 65 -4.03 -8.52 7.60
C LEU A 65 -3.76 -9.45 8.80
N ILE A 66 -4.48 -9.27 9.90
CA ILE A 66 -4.36 -10.13 11.09
C ILE A 66 -5.46 -11.21 11.17
N GLY A 67 -6.28 -11.37 10.12
CA GLY A 67 -7.37 -12.35 10.07
C GLY A 67 -8.56 -12.01 10.96
N HIS A 68 -8.72 -10.75 11.37
CA HIS A 68 -9.87 -10.26 12.13
C HIS A 68 -10.95 -9.67 11.18
N PRO A 69 -12.24 -9.95 11.40
CA PRO A 69 -13.31 -9.33 10.62
C PRO A 69 -13.39 -7.80 10.87
N PRO A 70 -13.34 -6.96 9.82
CA PRO A 70 -13.54 -5.52 9.96
C PRO A 70 -14.95 -5.18 10.44
N LYS A 71 -15.07 -4.11 11.24
CA LYS A 71 -16.37 -3.58 11.70
C LYS A 71 -16.90 -2.46 10.80
N ASP A 72 -15.99 -1.61 10.34
CA ASP A 72 -16.25 -0.46 9.48
C ASP A 72 -15.27 -0.47 8.31
N TYR A 73 -15.65 0.18 7.20
CA TYR A 73 -14.84 0.26 5.98
C TYR A 73 -14.71 1.71 5.54
N ASP A 74 -13.49 2.25 5.66
CA ASP A 74 -13.17 3.61 5.24
C ASP A 74 -12.55 3.63 3.84
N VAL A 75 -12.93 4.61 3.02
CA VAL A 75 -12.37 4.86 1.70
C VAL A 75 -11.64 6.21 1.71
N ALA A 76 -10.35 6.20 1.40
CA ALA A 76 -9.60 7.41 1.12
C ALA A 76 -9.64 7.69 -0.39
N THR A 77 -9.86 8.94 -0.78
CA THR A 77 -9.96 9.34 -2.19
C THR A 77 -9.19 10.62 -2.50
N SER A 78 -8.82 10.81 -3.77
CA SER A 78 -8.27 12.07 -4.28
C SER A 78 -9.32 13.03 -4.85
N ALA A 79 -10.61 12.68 -4.80
CA ALA A 79 -11.70 13.60 -5.14
C ALA A 79 -11.81 14.72 -4.07
N THR A 80 -12.19 15.93 -4.49
CA THR A 80 -12.37 17.12 -3.62
C THR A 80 -13.79 17.66 -3.71
#